data_AF-A0A8S3HV78-F1
#
_entry.id   AF-A0A8S3HV78-F1
#
_cell.length_a   1.000
_cell.length_b   1.000
_cell.length_c   1.000
_cell.angle_alpha   90.00
_cell.angle_beta   90.00
_cell.angle_gamma   90.00
#
_symmetry.space_group_name_H-M   'P 1'
#
loop_
_entity.id
_entity.type
_entity.pdbx_description
1 polymer ?
#
loop_
_entity_poly.entity_id
_entity_poly.type
_entity_poly.pdbx_seq_one_letter_code
_entity_poly.pdbx_strand_id
1 'polypeptide(L)' 'MSNFGIAFHNLLQSIRYSGINQYEPYNFDWFVYQPGLEPFLTWIVENLSDENILTEDELTRYALISND' A
#
# COMPACT_ATOMS: atom_id res chain seq x y z
N MET A 1 -5.69 -16.29 7.37
CA MET A 1 -5.53 -14.83 7.45
C MET A 1 -4.34 -14.52 8.32
N SER A 2 -3.28 -14.03 7.71
CA SER A 2 -2.04 -13.64 8.39
C SER A 2 -2.18 -12.25 9.03
N ASN A 3 -1.38 -11.98 10.06
CA ASN A 3 -1.29 -10.64 10.65
C ASN A 3 -0.84 -9.59 9.63
N PHE A 4 0.01 -10.00 8.68
CA PHE A 4 0.48 -9.12 7.61
C PHE A 4 -0.65 -8.74 6.66
N GLY A 5 -1.43 -9.70 6.17
CA GLY A 5 -2.53 -9.41 5.24
C GLY A 5 -3.54 -8.42 5.81
N ILE A 6 -3.80 -8.50 7.12
CA ILE A 6 -4.61 -7.52 7.86
C ILE A 6 -3.95 -6.14 7.84
N ALA A 7 -2.67 -6.07 8.24
CA ALA A 7 -1.96 -4.80 8.34
C ALA A 7 -1.81 -4.10 6.98
N PHE A 8 -1.53 -4.85 5.92
CA PHE A 8 -1.42 -4.33 4.57
C PHE A 8 -2.77 -3.87 4.01
N HIS A 9 -3.84 -4.64 4.23
CA HIS A 9 -5.19 -4.20 3.87
C HIS A 9 -5.57 -2.88 4.58
N ASN A 10 -5.29 -2.77 5.88
CA ASN A 10 -5.54 -1.54 6.64
C ASN A 10 -4.73 -0.34 6.12
N LEU A 11 -3.47 -0.56 5.70
CA LEU A 11 -2.67 0.46 5.03
C LEU A 11 -3.35 0.92 3.72
N LEU A 12 -3.78 -0.01 2.87
CA LEU A 12 -4.45 0.34 1.61
C LEU A 12 -5.75 1.13 1.85
N GLN A 13 -6.48 0.81 2.93
CA GLN A 13 -7.65 1.58 3.35
C GLN A 13 -7.27 2.99 3.82
N SER A 14 -6.20 3.14 4.62
CA SER A 14 -5.80 4.45 5.16
C SER A 14 -5.37 5.40 4.04
N ILE A 15 -4.68 4.89 3.02
CA ILE A 15 -4.27 5.67 1.84
C ILE A 15 -5.37 5.81 0.79
N ARG A 16 -6.58 5.33 1.08
CA ARG A 16 -7.77 5.42 0.22
C ARG A 16 -7.56 4.83 -1.18
N TYR A 17 -6.85 3.70 -1.26
CA TYR A 17 -6.67 2.98 -2.51
C TYR A 17 -8.05 2.64 -3.13
N SER A 18 -8.30 3.13 -4.34
CA SER A 18 -9.64 3.11 -4.98
C SER A 18 -10.21 1.70 -5.14
N GLY A 19 -9.36 0.69 -5.29
CA GLY A 19 -9.75 -0.71 -5.44
C GLY A 19 -9.95 -1.47 -4.13
N ILE A 20 -9.73 -0.88 -2.95
CA ILE A 20 -9.59 -1.64 -1.69
C ILE A 20 -10.84 -2.45 -1.33
N ASN A 21 -12.03 -1.96 -1.65
CA ASN A 21 -13.30 -2.64 -1.36
C ASN A 21 -13.49 -3.96 -2.12
N GLN A 22 -12.62 -4.27 -3.09
CA GLN A 22 -12.65 -5.52 -3.85
C GLN A 22 -11.75 -6.59 -3.22
N TYR A 23 -10.95 -6.24 -2.22
CA TYR A 23 -9.98 -7.11 -1.60
C TYR A 23 -10.32 -7.32 -0.13
N GLU A 24 -10.12 -8.54 0.33
CA GLU A 24 -10.16 -8.93 1.74
C GLU A 24 -8.73 -9.18 2.22
N PRO A 25 -8.46 -9.15 3.53
CA PRO A 25 -7.09 -9.29 4.02
C PRO A 25 -6.40 -10.61 3.61
N TYR A 26 -7.15 -11.71 3.45
CA TYR A 26 -6.59 -12.98 2.99
C TYR A 26 -6.12 -12.95 1.53
N ASN A 27 -6.58 -12.00 0.70
CA ASN A 27 -6.06 -11.80 -0.65
C ASN A 27 -4.58 -11.38 -0.65
N PHE A 28 -4.06 -10.94 0.51
CA PHE A 28 -2.65 -10.57 0.71
C PHE A 28 -1.90 -11.58 1.59
N ASP A 29 -2.43 -12.79 1.80
CA ASP A 29 -1.72 -13.85 2.52
C ASP A 29 -0.66 -14.54 1.63
N TRP A 30 -0.75 -14.43 0.30
CA TRP A 30 0.22 -15.07 -0.61
C TRP A 30 1.67 -14.60 -0.40
N PHE A 31 1.84 -13.43 0.20
CA PHE A 31 3.14 -12.82 0.48
C PHE A 31 3.89 -13.51 1.62
N VAL A 32 3.19 -14.10 2.59
CA VAL A 32 3.79 -14.85 3.70
C VAL A 32 4.56 -16.08 3.19
N TYR A 33 4.25 -16.54 1.99
CA TYR A 33 4.90 -17.70 1.38
C TYR A 33 6.05 -17.33 0.44
N GLN A 34 6.44 -16.04 0.35
CA GLN A 34 7.54 -15.57 -0.48
C GLN A 34 8.80 -15.31 0.37
N PRO A 35 9.81 -16.21 0.34
CA PRO A 35 11.01 -16.04 1.14
C PRO A 35 11.77 -14.77 0.76
N GLY A 36 12.21 -14.00 1.76
CA GLY A 36 13.07 -12.83 1.57
C GLY A 36 12.35 -11.51 1.27
N LEU A 37 11.03 -11.50 1.07
CA LEU A 37 10.26 -10.26 0.94
C LEU A 37 9.87 -9.64 2.29
N GLU A 38 9.95 -10.40 3.38
CA GLU A 38 9.49 -9.98 4.72
C GLU A 38 10.05 -8.61 5.14
N PRO A 39 11.36 -8.30 5.02
CA PRO A 39 11.88 -7.00 5.48
C PRO A 39 11.31 -5.81 4.70
N PHE A 40 11.14 -5.96 3.38
CA PHE A 40 10.58 -4.93 2.52
C PHE A 40 9.10 -4.70 2.81
N LEU A 41 8.36 -5.78 3.04
CA LEU A 41 6.94 -5.76 3.33
C LEU A 41 6.65 -5.14 4.71
N THR A 42 7.43 -5.51 5.73
CA THR A 42 7.38 -4.87 7.05
C THR A 42 7.66 -3.37 6.93
N TRP A 43 8.71 -2.99 6.17
CA TRP A 43 9.01 -1.58 5.94
C TRP A 43 7.83 -0.83 5.32
N ILE A 44 7.17 -1.38 4.30
CA ILE A 44 5.99 -0.77 3.69
C ILE A 44 4.90 -0.49 4.74
N VAL A 45 4.51 -1.52 5.50
CA VAL A 45 3.40 -1.40 6.45
C VAL A 45 3.70 -0.43 7.59
N GLU A 46 4.97 -0.34 8.01
CA GLU A 46 5.39 0.52 9.12
C GLU A 46 5.67 1.96 8.69
N ASN A 47 6.01 2.20 7.42
CA ASN A 47 6.51 3.49 6.98
C ASN A 47 5.60 4.20 5.98
N LEU A 48 4.68 3.52 5.31
CA LEU A 48 3.76 4.19 4.39
C LEU A 48 2.51 4.72 5.09
N SER A 49 2.07 5.90 4.68
CA SER A 49 0.85 6.56 5.14
C SER A 49 0.32 7.51 4.06
N ASP A 50 -0.84 8.11 4.30
CA ASP A 50 -1.41 9.15 3.45
C ASP A 50 -0.58 10.45 3.45
N GLU A 51 0.33 10.62 4.40
CA GLU A 51 1.25 11.77 4.46
C GLU A 51 2.47 11.63 3.52
N ASN A 52 2.78 10.40 3.09
CA ASN A 52 3.98 10.12 2.29
C ASN A 52 3.71 9.33 1.01
N ILE A 53 2.45 9.09 0.69
CA ILE A 53 1.99 8.60 -0.61
C ILE A 53 1.22 9.70 -1.29
N LEU A 54 1.56 9.96 -2.55
CA LEU A 54 0.80 10.87 -3.40
C LEU A 54 -0.46 10.15 -3.91
N THR A 55 -1.60 10.81 -3.78
CA THR A 55 -2.83 10.43 -4.49
C THR A 55 -2.66 10.60 -6.00
N GLU A 56 -3.52 9.99 -6.82
CA GLU A 56 -3.49 10.15 -8.30
C GLU A 56 -3.60 11.62 -8.72
N ASP A 57 -4.41 12.41 -8.03
CA ASP A 57 -4.56 13.85 -8.27
C ASP A 57 -3.27 14.63 -7.93
N GLU A 58 -2.54 14.20 -6.91
CA GLU A 58 -1.26 14.81 -6.52
C GLU A 58 -0.13 14.39 -7.44
N LEU A 59 -0.10 13.12 -7.86
CA LEU A 59 0.80 12.62 -8.91
C LEU A 59 0.62 13.37 -10.22
N THR A 60 -0.63 13.59 -10.64
CA THR A 60 -0.95 14.35 -11.86
C THR A 60 -0.48 15.80 -11.74
N ARG A 61 -0.72 16.45 -10.59
CA ARG A 61 -0.22 17.81 -10.33
C ARG A 61 1.30 17.88 -10.37
N TYR A 62 2.00 16.93 -9.73
CA TYR A 62 3.46 16.88 -9.76
C TYR A 62 4.00 16.67 -11.18
N ALA A 63 3.40 15.78 -11.96
CA ALA A 63 3.81 15.52 -13.35
C ALA A 63 3.64 16.76 -14.25
N LEU A 64 2.66 17.61 -13.97
CA LEU A 64 2.47 18.87 -14.69
C LEU A 64 3.53 19.92 -14.32
N ILE A 65 3.94 19.99 -13.05
CA ILE A 65 4.95 20.95 -12.56
C ILE A 65 6.38 20.56 -12.99
N SER A 66 6.67 19.27 -13.12
CA SER A 66 8.00 18.75 -13.43
C SER A 66 8.34 18.71 -14.93
N ASN A 67 7.42 19.12 -15.80
CA ASN A 67 7.61 19.22 -17.25
C ASN A 67 7.85 20.66 -17.75
N ASP A 68 8.05 21.62 -16.84
CA ASP A 68 8.58 22.99 -17.10
C ASP A 68 10.07 23.07 -16.72
#